data_AF-A0A2R6NYL9-F1
#
_entry.id   AF-A0A2R6NYL9-F1
#
_cell.length_a   1.000
_cell.length_b   1.000
_cell.length_c   1.000
_cell.angle_alpha   90.00
_cell.angle_beta   90.00
_cell.angle_gamma   90.00
#
_symmetry.space_group_name_H-M   'P 1'
#
loop_
_entity.id
_entity.type
_entity.pdbx_description
1 polymer ?
#
loop_
_entity_poly.entity_id
_entity_poly.type
_entity_poly.pdbx_seq_one_letter_code
_entity_poly.pdbx_strand_id
1 'polypeptide(L)'
;MRKKPSQVANLVKGSKNNQGGRLAPARSDKEDAKFQCRVDQGEFRDDGTYAVLVQQNGSPHGDPIAKTIVDPMVDTGDDVLNRLEDRWGLGK
;
A
#
# COMPACT_ATOMS: atom_id res chain seq x y z
N MET A 1 11.26 -12.30 10.29
CA MET A 1 9.90 -12.88 10.45
C MET A 1 8.95 -11.99 9.64
N ARG A 2 8.35 -12.49 8.54
CA ARG A 2 7.52 -11.68 7.63
C ARG A 2 6.19 -11.36 8.32
N LYS A 3 5.83 -10.08 8.41
CA LYS A 3 4.65 -9.61 9.17
C LYS A 3 3.33 -9.92 8.45
N LYS A 4 2.25 -10.02 9.24
CA LYS A 4 0.93 -10.55 8.85
C LYS A 4 0.07 -9.53 8.09
N PRO A 5 -0.76 -10.00 7.13
CA PRO A 5 -1.70 -9.16 6.35
C PRO A 5 -2.63 -8.25 7.18
N SER A 6 -2.98 -8.70 8.39
CA SER A 6 -3.85 -8.02 9.36
C SER A 6 -3.37 -6.63 9.85
N GLN A 7 -2.24 -6.12 9.34
CA GLN A 7 -1.72 -4.78 9.63
C GLN A 7 -2.11 -3.73 8.58
N VAL A 8 -2.77 -4.14 7.48
CA VAL A 8 -3.10 -3.27 6.34
C VAL A 8 -4.51 -2.63 6.48
N ALA A 9 -5.30 -3.00 7.50
CA ALA A 9 -6.72 -2.61 7.62
C ALA A 9 -6.99 -1.09 7.81
N ASN A 10 -6.00 -0.29 8.23
CA ASN A 10 -6.18 1.15 8.47
C ASN A 10 -5.77 2.04 7.27
N LEU A 11 -5.41 1.44 6.14
CA LEU A 11 -4.74 2.12 5.04
C LEU A 11 -5.64 2.77 3.99
N VAL A 12 -6.92 2.38 3.93
CA VAL A 12 -7.78 2.74 2.78
C VAL A 12 -9.00 3.58 3.20
N LYS A 13 -9.16 3.92 4.48
CA LYS A 13 -10.29 4.75 4.96
C LYS A 13 -10.07 6.26 4.91
N GLY A 14 -8.93 6.75 4.39
CA GLY A 14 -8.57 8.18 4.46
C GLY A 14 -7.98 8.82 3.19
N SER A 15 -7.77 8.08 2.10
CA SER A 15 -7.01 8.57 0.95
C SER A 15 -7.91 9.22 -0.10
N LYS A 16 -8.37 10.45 0.14
CA LYS A 16 -8.99 11.24 -0.93
C LYS A 16 -8.02 12.10 -1.74
N ASN A 17 -6.76 12.35 -1.33
CA ASN A 17 -5.96 13.40 -1.99
C ASN A 17 -4.41 13.23 -2.07
N ASN A 18 -3.80 12.06 -1.85
CA ASN A 18 -2.32 11.95 -1.88
C ASN A 18 -1.78 11.22 -3.12
N GLN A 19 -1.71 11.92 -4.25
CA GLN A 19 -0.89 11.47 -5.38
C GLN A 19 0.58 11.32 -4.95
N GLY A 20 1.20 10.18 -5.26
CA GLY A 20 2.62 9.93 -4.99
C GLY A 20 2.99 9.86 -3.50
N GLY A 21 2.02 9.67 -2.61
CA GLY A 21 2.20 9.76 -1.17
C GLY A 21 2.07 8.42 -0.44
N ARG A 22 2.69 8.36 0.74
CA ARG A 22 2.48 7.27 1.70
C ARG A 22 1.05 7.31 2.22
N LEU A 23 0.31 6.24 2.02
CA LEU A 23 -1.07 6.09 2.49
C LEU A 23 -1.10 5.79 3.98
N ALA A 24 -0.26 4.85 4.45
CA ALA A 24 -0.04 4.59 5.87
C ALA A 24 1.11 3.58 6.13
N PRO A 25 1.47 3.35 7.41
CA PRO A 25 1.13 4.21 8.55
C PRO A 25 1.74 5.61 8.33
N ALA A 26 1.39 6.61 9.15
CA ALA A 26 1.99 7.94 9.01
C ALA A 26 3.53 7.87 9.11
N ARG A 27 4.24 8.72 8.35
CA ARG A 27 5.71 8.71 8.33
C ARG A 27 6.26 9.17 9.69
N SER A 28 6.76 8.24 10.49
CA SER A 28 7.49 8.52 11.74
C SER A 28 8.36 7.33 12.12
N ASP A 29 9.45 7.56 12.84
CA ASP A 29 10.37 6.49 13.27
C ASP A 29 9.67 5.43 14.13
N LYS A 30 8.73 5.86 14.97
CA LYS A 30 7.92 4.98 15.83
C LYS A 30 7.06 4.02 15.01
N GLU A 31 6.33 4.55 14.05
CA GLU A 31 5.45 3.72 13.21
C GLU A 31 6.25 2.86 12.24
N ASP A 32 7.38 3.36 11.75
CA ASP A 32 8.27 2.61 10.86
C ASP A 32 8.91 1.42 11.55
N ALA A 33 9.35 1.57 12.80
CA ALA A 33 9.84 0.49 13.63
C ALA A 33 8.72 -0.52 13.97
N LYS A 34 7.52 -0.03 14.28
CA LYS A 34 6.36 -0.86 14.65
C LYS A 34 5.86 -1.71 13.50
N PHE A 35 5.70 -1.14 12.31
CA PHE A 35 5.09 -1.81 11.16
C PHE A 35 6.11 -2.43 10.21
N GLN A 36 7.34 -1.90 10.13
CA GLN A 36 8.42 -2.34 9.21
C GLN A 36 8.09 -2.32 7.72
N CYS A 37 6.84 -2.02 7.35
CA CYS A 37 6.39 -1.76 5.99
C CYS A 37 5.53 -0.50 5.95
N ARG A 38 5.37 0.02 4.75
CA ARG A 38 4.46 1.12 4.41
C ARG A 38 3.68 0.77 3.17
N VAL A 39 2.63 1.54 2.92
CA VAL A 39 1.91 1.47 1.66
C VAL A 39 1.97 2.84 1.00
N ASP A 40 2.33 2.83 -0.27
CA ASP A 40 2.48 4.01 -1.08
C ASP A 40 1.48 3.96 -2.24
N GLN A 41 0.92 5.14 -2.55
CA GLN A 41 0.11 5.35 -3.74
C GLN A 41 1.03 5.76 -4.88
N GLY A 42 0.98 5.02 -5.98
CA GLY A 42 1.64 5.39 -7.23
C GLY A 42 0.91 6.54 -7.94
N GLU A 43 1.48 6.96 -9.07
CA GLU A 43 0.87 7.95 -9.96
C GLU A 43 -0.43 7.41 -10.57
N PHE A 44 -1.31 8.34 -10.93
CA PHE A 44 -2.46 8.04 -11.75
C PHE A 44 -2.01 7.72 -13.17
N ARG A 45 -2.70 6.76 -13.79
CA ARG A 45 -2.60 6.45 -15.21
C ARG A 45 -3.61 7.29 -15.98
N ASP A 46 -3.46 7.28 -17.30
CA ASP A 46 -4.37 7.96 -18.24
C ASP A 46 -5.83 7.49 -18.12
N ASP A 47 -6.04 6.26 -17.65
CA ASP A 47 -7.38 5.67 -17.41
C ASP A 47 -7.98 6.02 -16.04
N GLY A 48 -7.28 6.83 -15.23
CA GLY A 48 -7.74 7.22 -13.88
C GLY A 48 -7.47 6.17 -12.78
N THR A 49 -6.86 5.03 -13.10
CA THR A 49 -6.41 4.06 -12.10
C THR A 49 -5.05 4.43 -11.51
N TYR A 50 -4.70 3.87 -10.35
CA TYR A 50 -3.36 4.05 -9.76
C TYR A 50 -2.83 2.74 -9.16
N ALA A 51 -1.52 2.67 -8.92
CA ALA A 51 -0.94 1.53 -8.20
C ALA A 51 -0.99 1.75 -6.69
N VAL A 52 -1.23 0.69 -5.94
CA VAL A 52 -0.97 0.65 -4.49
C VAL A 52 0.12 -0.39 -4.24
N LEU A 53 1.16 0.04 -3.54
CA LEU A 53 2.40 -0.71 -3.31
C LEU A 53 2.61 -0.88 -1.82
N VAL A 54 2.83 -2.09 -1.34
CA VAL A 54 3.33 -2.34 0.01
C VAL A 54 4.84 -2.46 -0.08
N GLN A 55 5.59 -1.63 0.62
CA GLN A 55 7.05 -1.60 0.58
C GLN A 55 7.65 -1.82 1.97
N GLN A 56 8.86 -2.38 2.01
CA GLN A 56 9.63 -2.47 3.24
C GLN A 56 10.20 -1.09 3.61
N ASN A 57 10.15 -0.73 4.89
CA ASN A 57 10.76 0.51 5.38
C ASN A 57 12.29 0.44 5.26
N GLY A 58 12.91 1.56 4.86
CA GLY A 58 14.35 1.63 4.61
C GLY A 58 14.81 1.08 3.25
N SER A 59 13.91 0.54 2.42
CA SER A 59 14.23 0.11 1.05
C SER A 59 13.31 0.81 0.04
N PRO A 60 13.65 2.03 -0.41
CA PRO A 60 12.82 2.82 -1.32
C PRO A 60 12.84 2.31 -2.77
N HIS A 61 13.88 1.57 -3.17
CA HIS A 61 14.03 1.02 -4.53
C HIS A 61 13.96 -0.51 -4.58
N GLY A 62 13.55 -1.16 -3.48
CA GLY A 62 13.40 -2.62 -3.43
C GLY A 62 12.10 -3.09 -4.09
N ASP A 63 12.04 -4.38 -4.45
CA ASP A 63 10.81 -5.03 -4.88
C ASP A 63 9.71 -4.82 -3.81
N PRO A 64 8.49 -4.41 -4.19
CA PRO A 64 7.41 -4.29 -3.23
C PRO A 64 7.06 -5.67 -2.65
N ILE A 65 6.58 -5.67 -1.42
CA ILE A 65 6.03 -6.86 -0.76
C ILE A 65 4.77 -7.32 -1.49
N ALA A 66 3.91 -6.38 -1.87
CA ALA A 66 2.69 -6.60 -2.63
C ALA A 66 2.38 -5.38 -3.49
N LYS A 67 1.67 -5.59 -4.60
CA LYS A 67 1.24 -4.53 -5.52
C LYS A 67 -0.13 -4.86 -6.09
N THR A 68 -1.01 -3.87 -6.17
CA THR A 68 -2.26 -3.97 -6.92
C THR A 68 -2.53 -2.69 -7.71
N ILE A 69 -3.42 -2.80 -8.70
CA ILE A 69 -4.04 -1.66 -9.38
C ILE A 69 -5.33 -1.34 -8.64
N VAL A 70 -5.64 -0.06 -8.53
CA VAL A 70 -6.87 0.45 -7.92
C VAL A 70 -7.57 1.34 -8.94
N ASP A 71 -8.82 1.00 -9.25
CA ASP A 71 -9.78 1.86 -9.90
C ASP A 71 -10.62 2.56 -8.83
N PRO A 72 -10.43 3.88 -8.59
CA PRO A 72 -11.16 4.60 -7.56
C PRO A 72 -12.67 4.72 -7.81
N MET A 73 -13.15 4.43 -9.03
CA MET A 73 -14.57 4.47 -9.36
C MET A 73 -15.30 3.17 -9.04
N VAL A 74 -14.56 2.06 -8.91
CA VAL A 74 -15.13 0.71 -8.79
C VAL A 74 -14.66 -0.01 -7.51
N ASP A 75 -13.38 0.09 -7.18
CA ASP A 75 -12.79 -0.67 -6.09
C ASP A 75 -13.13 -0.06 -4.73
N THR A 76 -13.59 -0.91 -3.80
CA THR A 76 -13.71 -0.55 -2.40
C THR A 76 -12.39 -0.75 -1.65
N GLY A 77 -12.28 -0.19 -0.44
CA GLY A 77 -11.10 -0.41 0.39
C GLY A 77 -10.86 -1.88 0.74
N ASP A 78 -11.93 -2.67 0.86
CA ASP A 78 -11.84 -4.10 1.18
C ASP A 78 -11.38 -4.90 -0.05
N ASP A 79 -11.78 -4.53 -1.26
CA ASP A 79 -11.29 -5.15 -2.51
C ASP A 79 -9.79 -4.95 -2.68
N VAL A 80 -9.31 -3.74 -2.41
CA VAL A 80 -7.87 -3.40 -2.45
C VAL A 80 -7.12 -4.20 -1.39
N LEU A 81 -7.65 -4.27 -0.17
CA LEU A 81 -7.04 -5.04 0.92
C LEU A 81 -6.92 -6.51 0.54
N ASN A 82 -8.01 -7.16 0.15
CA ASN A 82 -8.03 -8.58 -0.22
C ASN A 82 -6.99 -8.90 -1.31
N ARG A 83 -6.92 -8.07 -2.37
CA ARG A 83 -5.91 -8.25 -3.42
C ARG A 83 -4.47 -8.09 -2.92
N LEU A 84 -4.21 -7.19 -1.97
CA LEU A 84 -2.89 -7.04 -1.38
C LEU A 84 -2.52 -8.22 -0.47
N GLU A 85 -3.49 -8.78 0.26
CA GLU A 85 -3.30 -9.99 1.08
C GLU A 85 -3.02 -11.21 0.19
N ASP A 86 -3.78 -11.40 -0.88
CA ASP A 86 -3.59 -12.49 -1.85
C ASP A 86 -2.23 -12.42 -2.55
N ARG A 87 -1.72 -11.20 -2.78
CA ARG A 87 -0.44 -10.95 -3.45
C ARG A 87 0.73 -10.76 -2.47
N TRP A 88 0.55 -11.07 -1.20
CA TRP A 88 1.57 -10.82 -0.18
C TRP A 88 2.83 -11.65 -0.40
N GLY A 89 3.98 -10.98 -0.57
CA GLY A 89 5.26 -11.61 -0.88
C GLY A 89 5.44 -11.93 -2.37
N LEU A 90 4.49 -11.55 -3.22
CA LEU A 90 4.49 -11.76 -4.67
C LEU A 90 4.65 -10.44 -5.45
N GLY A 91 5.16 -9.38 -4.83
CA GLY A 91 5.32 -8.07 -5.48
C GLY A 91 6.43 -7.96 -6.54
N LYS A 92 6.86 -9.10 -7.12
CA LYS A 92 7.75 -9.10 -8.29
C LYS A 92 6.96 -8.82 -9.57
#